data_AF-A0A2F0APD9-F1
#
_entry.id   AF-A0A2F0APD9-F1
#
_cell.length_a   1.000
_cell.length_b   1.000
_cell.length_c   1.000
_cell.angle_alpha   90.00
_cell.angle_beta   90.00
_cell.angle_gamma   90.00
#
_symmetry.space_group_name_H-M   'P 1'
#
loop_
_entity.id
_entity.type
_entity.pdbx_description
1 polymer ?
#
loop_
_entity_poly.entity_id
_entity_poly.type
_entity_poly.pdbx_seq_one_letter_code
_entity_poly.pdbx_strand_id
1 'polypeptide(L)'
;MKNEGLDGLPAELKTDIERYDPQFDDATSLGTRLVDWLEGQAATALFQVLDHLRQHRMYPLSLHILEAAWNSDLPVDRLGRVAEDWIGTVLYGLGDRRGAKEVAEHISAMSEQHGPAFQSDLGHLLLQWEFIDTATPLVETAAKALPGDMSAQFNLGVIKKLETDWAASAAAFETVLRFRPDDQACHWNLGIAYTALGRFSDARLQWQKVGIDIPETDGDYASEGELVPIRLRSQRGGAEVIWARRLCPARVRLKGIPLDLEIGSYNDEFLIDGIADGETTYQGEDVSIFNSLALLKEGGLVPFGCVPKDGSKPLEELLHVLNAEVIPHADWRRLMQVIAYPVVVALPEAEGRHALFDKLDQYGDWIILKEG
;
A
#
# COMPACT_ATOMS: atom_id res chain seq x y z
N MET A 1 29.92 22.97 13.40
CA MET A 1 28.51 23.12 13.81
C MET A 1 28.47 22.92 15.31
N LYS A 2 27.71 23.73 16.06
CA LYS A 2 27.56 23.54 17.51
C LYS A 2 26.82 22.21 17.75
N ASN A 3 27.31 21.40 18.69
CA ASN A 3 26.70 20.14 19.15
C ASN A 3 25.41 20.40 19.95
N GLU A 4 24.40 20.99 19.32
CA GLU A 4 23.15 21.38 20.00
C GLU A 4 22.31 20.17 20.48
N GLY A 5 22.66 18.94 20.08
CA GLY A 5 21.97 17.70 20.48
C GLY A 5 22.63 16.89 21.62
N LEU A 6 23.83 17.25 22.08
CA LEU A 6 24.54 16.50 23.15
C LEU A 6 24.65 17.28 24.46
N ASP A 7 23.87 18.35 24.65
CA ASP A 7 23.96 19.16 25.86
C ASP A 7 23.63 18.34 27.12
N GLY A 8 24.52 18.40 28.12
CA GLY A 8 24.44 17.56 29.32
C GLY A 8 25.24 16.26 29.29
N LEU A 9 25.70 15.77 28.13
CA LEU A 9 26.57 14.58 28.09
C LEU A 9 27.96 14.87 28.67
N PRO A 10 28.58 13.91 29.38
CA PRO A 10 29.99 13.92 29.71
C PRO A 10 30.86 14.12 28.47
N ALA A 11 31.91 14.95 28.59
CA ALA A 11 32.79 15.29 27.47
C ALA A 11 33.45 14.06 26.81
N GLU A 12 33.74 13.03 27.62
CA GLU A 12 34.28 11.75 27.14
C GLU A 12 33.27 11.04 26.23
N LEU A 13 32.01 10.92 26.63
CA LEU A 13 30.98 10.29 25.80
C LEU A 13 30.72 11.07 24.50
N LYS A 14 30.76 12.41 24.54
CA LYS A 14 30.68 13.21 23.32
C LYS A 14 31.83 12.90 22.35
N THR A 15 33.05 12.82 22.88
CA THR A 15 34.24 12.53 22.08
C THR A 15 34.20 11.13 21.50
N ASP A 16 33.68 10.16 22.26
CA ASP A 16 33.55 8.78 21.80
C ASP A 16 32.48 8.65 20.72
N ILE A 17 31.35 9.37 20.84
CA ILE A 17 30.33 9.47 19.78
C ILE A 17 30.95 10.07 18.51
N GLU A 18 31.70 11.16 18.61
CA GLU A 18 32.33 11.82 17.45
C GLU A 18 33.36 10.94 16.72
N ARG A 19 33.94 9.96 17.42
CA ARG A 19 34.92 9.02 16.87
C ARG A 19 34.31 7.72 16.37
N TYR A 20 33.07 7.43 16.76
CA TYR A 20 32.38 6.22 16.41
C TYR A 20 32.12 6.15 14.90
N ASP A 21 32.68 5.16 14.24
CA ASP A 21 32.40 4.83 12.84
C ASP A 21 31.45 3.63 12.79
N PRO A 22 30.16 3.83 12.43
CA PRO A 22 29.18 2.74 12.39
C PRO A 22 29.52 1.62 11.40
N GLN A 23 30.48 1.83 10.49
CA GLN A 23 30.92 0.81 9.54
C GLN A 23 31.95 -0.17 10.15
N PHE A 24 32.71 0.26 11.15
CA PHE A 24 33.85 -0.50 11.66
C PHE A 24 33.80 -0.77 13.17
N ASP A 25 33.07 0.06 13.92
CA ASP A 25 33.06 0.03 15.37
C ASP A 25 31.84 -0.71 15.92
N ASP A 26 32.09 -1.58 16.92
CA ASP A 26 31.05 -2.22 17.72
C ASP A 26 30.35 -1.22 18.62
N ALA A 27 29.02 -1.16 18.53
CA ALA A 27 28.19 -0.26 19.30
C ALA A 27 28.10 -0.65 20.79
N THR A 28 28.39 -1.90 21.14
CA THR A 28 28.07 -2.47 22.46
C THR A 28 28.68 -1.67 23.61
N SER A 29 29.97 -1.36 23.54
CA SER A 29 30.71 -0.70 24.64
C SER A 29 30.25 0.74 24.86
N LEU A 30 30.19 1.54 23.78
CA LEU A 30 29.78 2.94 23.85
C LEU A 30 28.26 3.05 24.13
N GLY A 31 27.45 2.19 23.52
CA GLY A 31 26.03 2.09 23.79
C GLY A 31 25.73 1.80 25.27
N THR A 32 26.41 0.83 25.89
CA THR A 32 26.22 0.51 27.32
C THR A 32 26.53 1.71 28.21
N ARG A 33 27.62 2.43 27.94
CA ARG A 33 27.96 3.63 28.72
C ARG A 33 26.96 4.77 28.51
N LEU A 34 26.36 4.89 27.33
CA LEU A 34 25.30 5.86 27.07
C LEU A 34 24.01 5.50 27.82
N VAL A 35 23.68 4.22 27.86
CA VAL A 35 22.57 3.68 28.65
C VAL A 35 22.76 3.97 30.15
N ASP A 36 23.92 3.61 30.70
CA ASP A 36 24.25 3.88 32.11
C ASP A 36 24.14 5.37 32.44
N TRP A 37 24.55 6.24 31.51
CA TRP A 37 24.41 7.68 31.69
C TRP A 37 22.95 8.16 31.64
N LEU A 38 22.14 7.55 30.78
CA LEU A 38 20.71 7.85 30.63
C LEU A 38 19.87 7.39 31.84
N GLU A 39 20.37 6.43 32.63
CA GLU A 39 19.72 6.03 33.87
C GLU A 39 19.56 7.22 34.84
N GLY A 40 18.33 7.45 35.28
CA GLY A 40 17.99 8.56 36.17
C GLY A 40 17.92 9.95 35.51
N GLN A 41 18.16 10.05 34.19
CA GLN A 41 18.00 11.30 33.45
C GLN A 41 16.53 11.60 33.12
N ALA A 42 16.25 12.87 32.82
CA ALA A 42 14.97 13.25 32.23
C ALA A 42 14.79 12.61 30.84
N ALA A 43 13.56 12.25 30.47
CA ALA A 43 13.25 11.66 29.16
C ALA A 43 13.79 12.50 27.99
N THR A 44 13.83 13.83 28.15
CA THR A 44 14.36 14.77 27.17
C THR A 44 15.82 14.47 26.78
N ALA A 45 16.63 13.92 27.70
CA ALA A 45 18.02 13.57 27.43
C ALA A 45 18.14 12.38 26.46
N LEU A 46 17.28 11.36 26.63
CA LEU A 46 17.20 10.22 25.71
C LEU A 46 16.88 10.70 24.29
N PHE A 47 15.87 11.56 24.15
CA PHE A 47 15.48 12.09 22.86
C PHE A 47 16.60 12.91 22.21
N GLN A 48 17.31 13.74 22.97
CA GLN A 48 18.42 14.54 22.45
C GLN A 48 19.60 13.68 21.95
N VAL A 49 20.02 12.69 22.74
CA VAL A 49 21.09 11.76 22.34
C VAL A 49 20.71 11.04 21.07
N LEU A 50 19.54 10.43 21.08
CA LEU A 50 19.06 9.69 19.94
C LEU A 50 19.02 10.62 18.72
N ASP A 51 18.37 11.79 18.80
CA ASP A 51 18.24 12.72 17.67
C ASP A 51 19.60 13.14 17.07
N HIS A 52 20.63 13.28 17.90
CA HIS A 52 21.99 13.50 17.43
C HIS A 52 22.54 12.29 16.66
N LEU A 53 22.51 11.10 17.25
CA LEU A 53 23.03 9.87 16.62
C LEU A 53 22.41 9.64 15.24
N ARG A 54 21.13 9.94 15.10
CA ARG A 54 20.38 9.90 13.85
C ARG A 54 20.84 10.89 12.80
N GLN A 55 21.01 12.17 13.17
CA GLN A 55 21.52 13.19 12.24
C GLN A 55 22.86 12.77 11.61
N HIS A 56 23.62 11.94 12.35
CA HIS A 56 24.90 11.39 11.94
C HIS A 56 24.84 9.93 11.47
N ARG A 57 23.66 9.33 11.31
CA ARG A 57 23.43 7.94 10.86
C ARG A 57 24.15 6.87 11.70
N MET A 58 24.32 7.13 12.98
CA MET A 58 24.90 6.20 13.97
C MET A 58 23.83 5.21 14.47
N TYR A 59 23.21 4.49 13.54
CA TYR A 59 22.10 3.58 13.82
C TYR A 59 22.45 2.43 14.76
N PRO A 60 23.63 1.78 14.67
CA PRO A 60 23.97 0.71 15.61
C PRO A 60 24.04 1.20 17.06
N LEU A 61 24.53 2.43 17.28
CA LEU A 61 24.57 3.05 18.60
C LEU A 61 23.18 3.40 19.12
N SER A 62 22.33 3.90 18.22
CA SER A 62 20.94 4.24 18.54
C SER A 62 20.15 3.00 18.93
N LEU A 63 20.35 1.90 18.20
CA LEU A 63 19.74 0.60 18.45
C LEU A 63 20.08 0.09 19.84
N HIS A 64 21.36 0.11 20.24
CA HIS A 64 21.79 -0.34 21.56
C HIS A 64 21.12 0.44 22.70
N ILE A 65 20.97 1.76 22.55
CA ILE A 65 20.29 2.60 23.54
C ILE A 65 18.80 2.26 23.61
N LEU A 66 18.17 2.04 22.45
CA LEU A 66 16.77 1.67 22.37
C LEU A 66 16.50 0.30 22.98
N GLU A 67 17.35 -0.70 22.72
CA GLU A 67 17.27 -2.04 23.33
C GLU A 67 17.31 -1.97 24.86
N ALA A 68 18.22 -1.17 25.40
CA ALA A 68 18.29 -0.99 26.84
C ALA A 68 17.08 -0.25 27.41
N ALA A 69 16.56 0.73 26.67
CA ALA A 69 15.31 1.38 27.04
C ALA A 69 14.20 0.33 27.18
N TRP A 70 13.99 -0.55 26.18
CA TRP A 70 12.99 -1.62 26.23
C TRP A 70 13.22 -2.68 27.30
N ASN A 71 14.47 -2.91 27.70
CA ASN A 71 14.83 -3.85 28.76
C ASN A 71 14.75 -3.25 30.18
N SER A 72 14.58 -1.94 30.31
CA SER A 72 14.52 -1.24 31.59
C SER A 72 13.08 -1.06 32.08
N ASP A 73 12.88 -0.82 33.39
CA ASP A 73 11.59 -0.47 34.04
C ASP A 73 11.03 0.90 33.57
N LEU A 74 11.27 1.28 32.32
CA LEU A 74 10.64 2.44 31.71
C LEU A 74 9.13 2.20 31.66
N PRO A 75 8.32 3.20 32.02
CA PRO A 75 6.88 3.13 31.85
C PRO A 75 6.52 2.76 30.39
N VAL A 76 5.57 1.83 30.22
CA VAL A 76 5.12 1.31 28.90
C VAL A 76 4.75 2.44 27.93
N ASP A 77 4.19 3.54 28.44
CA ASP A 77 3.83 4.72 27.65
C ASP A 77 5.03 5.52 27.12
N ARG A 78 6.23 5.30 27.66
CA ARG A 78 7.48 5.86 27.13
C ARG A 78 8.14 4.93 26.13
N LEU A 79 8.05 3.62 26.31
CA LEU A 79 8.56 2.63 25.37
C LEU A 79 7.79 2.69 24.04
N GLY A 80 6.46 2.78 24.12
CA GLY A 80 5.62 3.00 22.95
C GLY A 80 5.98 4.29 22.22
N ARG A 81 6.12 5.42 22.95
CA ARG A 81 6.48 6.70 22.33
C ARG A 81 7.88 6.74 21.75
N VAL A 82 8.86 6.10 22.38
CA VAL A 82 10.22 6.01 21.83
C VAL A 82 10.20 5.13 20.58
N ALA A 83 9.49 4.01 20.56
CA ALA A 83 9.29 3.21 19.35
C ALA A 83 8.65 4.01 18.20
N GLU A 84 7.52 4.65 18.50
CA GLU A 84 6.71 5.44 17.58
C GLU A 84 7.50 6.62 17.02
N ASP A 85 8.15 7.39 17.90
CA ASP A 85 8.81 8.63 17.51
C ASP A 85 10.16 8.36 16.83
N TRP A 86 10.89 7.30 17.21
CA TRP A 86 12.22 7.07 16.66
C TRP A 86 12.24 6.32 15.33
N ILE A 87 11.45 5.26 15.25
CA ILE A 87 11.40 4.46 14.04
C ILE A 87 10.38 5.06 13.07
N GLY A 88 9.28 5.64 13.57
CA GLY A 88 8.17 6.14 12.75
C GLY A 88 8.30 7.58 12.28
N THR A 89 8.64 8.50 13.16
CA THR A 89 8.77 9.91 12.76
C THR A 89 10.01 10.14 11.90
N VAL A 90 11.08 9.34 12.05
CA VAL A 90 12.38 9.77 11.53
C VAL A 90 13.09 8.86 10.54
N LEU A 91 12.98 7.53 10.60
CA LEU A 91 13.61 6.70 9.56
C LEU A 91 12.69 6.56 8.33
N TYR A 92 11.41 6.30 8.56
CA TYR A 92 10.41 6.33 7.49
C TYR A 92 10.14 7.77 7.00
N GLY A 93 9.92 8.71 7.93
CA GLY A 93 9.61 10.11 7.63
C GLY A 93 10.70 10.89 6.89
N LEU A 94 11.99 10.51 7.04
CA LEU A 94 13.10 11.09 6.26
C LEU A 94 13.40 10.36 4.94
N GLY A 95 12.64 9.32 4.61
CA GLY A 95 12.83 8.53 3.40
C GLY A 95 13.97 7.52 3.46
N ASP A 96 14.61 7.30 4.61
CA ASP A 96 15.62 6.25 4.81
C ASP A 96 14.93 4.90 5.10
N ARG A 97 14.24 4.37 4.08
CA ARG A 97 13.54 3.07 4.16
C ARG A 97 14.48 1.92 4.52
N ARG A 98 15.78 2.04 4.20
CA ARG A 98 16.76 1.00 4.51
C ARG A 98 17.07 0.97 6.00
N GLY A 99 17.43 2.12 6.59
CA GLY A 99 17.68 2.22 8.03
C GLY A 99 16.46 1.82 8.86
N ALA A 100 15.26 2.24 8.44
CA ALA A 100 14.01 1.83 9.08
C ALA A 100 13.84 0.30 9.09
N LYS A 101 14.14 -0.35 7.97
CA LYS A 101 14.05 -1.80 7.84
C LYS A 101 15.06 -2.54 8.71
N GLU A 102 16.32 -2.11 8.71
CA GLU A 102 17.38 -2.74 9.52
C GLU A 102 17.04 -2.70 11.03
N VAL A 103 16.52 -1.56 11.51
CA VAL A 103 16.06 -1.41 12.91
C VAL A 103 14.83 -2.28 13.18
N ALA A 104 13.85 -2.29 12.26
CA ALA A 104 12.64 -3.11 12.38
C ALA A 104 12.96 -4.62 12.49
N GLU A 105 13.84 -5.13 11.63
CA GLU A 105 14.25 -6.55 11.62
C GLU A 105 14.94 -6.93 12.94
N HIS A 106 15.84 -6.09 13.44
CA HIS A 106 16.55 -6.34 14.67
C HIS A 106 15.62 -6.39 15.89
N ILE A 107 14.72 -5.41 16.02
CA ILE A 107 13.75 -5.37 17.13
C ILE A 107 12.79 -6.55 17.05
N SER A 108 12.38 -6.94 15.84
CA SER A 108 11.48 -8.08 15.63
C SER A 108 12.10 -9.40 16.11
N ALA A 109 13.42 -9.56 16.00
CA ALA A 109 14.14 -10.74 16.47
C ALA A 109 14.09 -10.92 18.01
N MET A 110 13.89 -9.83 18.76
CA MET A 110 13.76 -9.86 20.22
C MET A 110 12.31 -9.98 20.70
N SER A 111 11.33 -9.89 19.79
CA SER A 111 9.92 -9.78 20.15
C SER A 111 9.37 -10.94 20.98
N GLU A 112 9.90 -12.16 20.80
CA GLU A 112 9.51 -13.34 21.59
C GLU A 112 9.79 -13.17 23.08
N GLN A 113 10.87 -12.48 23.45
CA GLN A 113 11.27 -12.27 24.84
C GLN A 113 10.33 -11.28 25.56
N HIS A 114 9.82 -10.30 24.83
CA HIS A 114 8.93 -9.25 25.35
C HIS A 114 7.45 -9.63 25.30
N GLY A 115 7.11 -10.65 24.50
CA GLY A 115 5.81 -11.29 24.50
C GLY A 115 4.73 -10.62 23.63
N PRO A 116 3.50 -11.15 23.67
CA PRO A 116 2.47 -10.85 22.68
C PRO A 116 1.98 -9.40 22.62
N ALA A 117 1.98 -8.68 23.75
CA ALA A 117 1.56 -7.27 23.77
C ALA A 117 2.57 -6.39 23.01
N PHE A 118 3.87 -6.64 23.22
CA PHE A 118 4.92 -5.97 22.46
C PHE A 118 4.85 -6.29 20.97
N GLN A 119 4.58 -7.56 20.62
CA GLN A 119 4.40 -7.98 19.23
C GLN A 119 3.20 -7.27 18.56
N SER A 120 2.13 -6.99 19.30
CA SER A 120 0.96 -6.23 18.83
C SER A 120 1.34 -4.80 18.46
N ASP A 121 1.99 -4.09 19.39
CA ASP A 121 2.40 -2.70 19.21
C ASP A 121 3.43 -2.55 18.09
N LEU A 122 4.44 -3.43 18.05
CA LEU A 122 5.46 -3.46 17.00
C LEU A 122 4.84 -3.80 15.64
N GLY A 123 3.93 -4.79 15.60
CA GLY A 123 3.23 -5.16 14.38
C GLY A 123 2.38 -4.02 13.82
N HIS A 124 1.66 -3.29 14.69
CA HIS A 124 0.92 -2.09 14.28
C HIS A 124 1.82 -1.06 13.60
N LEU A 125 2.95 -0.79 14.24
CA LEU A 125 3.91 0.20 13.80
C LEU A 125 4.54 -0.17 12.44
N LEU A 126 4.91 -1.44 12.26
CA LEU A 126 5.48 -1.94 11.00
C LEU A 126 4.47 -1.92 9.85
N LEU A 127 3.18 -2.15 10.11
CA LEU A 127 2.13 -2.00 9.09
C LEU A 127 1.98 -0.56 8.64
N GLN A 128 2.07 0.42 9.54
CA GLN A 128 2.01 1.84 9.19
C GLN A 128 3.14 2.25 8.24
N TRP A 129 4.28 1.56 8.25
CA TRP A 129 5.42 1.82 7.35
C TRP A 129 5.48 0.89 6.15
N GLU A 130 4.43 0.13 5.89
CA GLU A 130 4.35 -0.80 4.76
C GLU A 130 5.38 -1.95 4.84
N PHE A 131 5.94 -2.25 6.02
CA PHE A 131 6.78 -3.43 6.27
C PHE A 131 5.93 -4.66 6.59
N ILE A 132 5.05 -5.00 5.64
CA ILE A 132 4.03 -6.02 5.81
C ILE A 132 4.63 -7.38 6.15
N ASP A 133 5.67 -7.80 5.42
CA ASP A 133 6.32 -9.12 5.60
C ASP A 133 6.88 -9.30 7.02
N THR A 134 7.45 -8.24 7.60
CA THR A 134 8.00 -8.27 8.97
C THR A 134 6.88 -8.16 10.01
N ALA A 135 5.83 -7.40 9.73
CA ALA A 135 4.70 -7.20 10.64
C ALA A 135 3.84 -8.46 10.80
N THR A 136 3.60 -9.18 9.70
CA THR A 136 2.67 -10.33 9.64
C THR A 136 2.91 -11.36 10.75
N PRO A 137 4.10 -11.96 10.92
CA PRO A 137 4.31 -12.98 11.95
C PRO A 137 4.10 -12.46 13.38
N LEU A 138 4.40 -11.18 13.64
CA LEU A 138 4.22 -10.55 14.94
C LEU A 138 2.73 -10.37 15.25
N VAL A 139 1.97 -9.82 14.29
CA VAL A 139 0.53 -9.60 14.44
C VAL A 139 -0.23 -10.91 14.56
N GLU A 140 0.12 -11.93 13.77
CA GLU A 140 -0.51 -13.26 13.86
C GLU A 140 -0.26 -13.91 15.24
N THR A 141 0.96 -13.80 15.76
CA THR A 141 1.31 -14.32 17.08
C THR A 141 0.56 -13.57 18.17
N ALA A 142 0.56 -12.23 18.11
CA ALA A 142 -0.15 -11.38 19.05
C ALA A 142 -1.65 -11.64 19.07
N ALA A 143 -2.29 -11.67 17.89
CA ALA A 143 -3.73 -11.89 17.76
C ALA A 143 -4.16 -13.28 18.27
N LYS A 144 -3.31 -14.29 18.09
CA LYS A 144 -3.55 -15.64 18.59
C LYS A 144 -3.38 -15.74 20.11
N ALA A 145 -2.33 -15.14 20.65
CA ALA A 145 -2.03 -15.19 22.08
C ALA A 145 -2.94 -14.26 22.91
N LEU A 146 -3.40 -13.16 22.32
CA LEU A 146 -4.28 -12.16 22.91
C LEU A 146 -5.55 -11.95 22.05
N PRO A 147 -6.52 -12.88 22.07
CA PRO A 147 -7.75 -12.73 21.28
C PRO A 147 -8.59 -11.48 21.63
N GLY A 148 -8.37 -10.90 22.82
CA GLY A 148 -9.02 -9.67 23.28
C GLY A 148 -8.25 -8.38 22.95
N ASP A 149 -7.07 -8.47 22.33
CA ASP A 149 -6.34 -7.30 21.86
C ASP A 149 -6.92 -6.82 20.53
N MET A 150 -7.69 -5.73 20.61
CA MET A 150 -8.37 -5.16 19.44
C MET A 150 -7.40 -4.54 18.42
N SER A 151 -6.21 -4.12 18.85
CA SER A 151 -5.17 -3.62 17.94
C SER A 151 -4.63 -4.78 17.11
N ALA A 152 -4.25 -5.88 17.77
CA ALA A 152 -3.78 -7.09 17.09
C ALA A 152 -4.83 -7.66 16.11
N GLN A 153 -6.09 -7.74 16.55
CA GLN A 153 -7.19 -8.22 15.70
C GLN A 153 -7.48 -7.28 14.51
N PHE A 154 -7.44 -5.96 14.70
CA PHE A 154 -7.59 -5.01 13.62
C PHE A 154 -6.48 -5.17 12.57
N ASN A 155 -5.23 -5.19 13.04
CA ASN A 155 -4.05 -5.34 12.19
C ASN A 155 -4.04 -6.69 11.46
N LEU A 156 -4.51 -7.77 12.10
CA LEU A 156 -4.70 -9.06 11.45
C LEU A 156 -5.70 -8.95 10.30
N GLY A 157 -6.81 -8.24 10.50
CA GLY A 157 -7.80 -7.96 9.45
C GLY A 157 -7.21 -7.21 8.26
N VAL A 158 -6.33 -6.24 8.52
CA VAL A 158 -5.59 -5.49 7.48
C VAL A 158 -4.62 -6.40 6.73
N ILE A 159 -3.85 -7.24 7.42
CA ILE A 159 -2.93 -8.20 6.78
C ILE A 159 -3.72 -9.15 5.88
N LYS A 160 -4.81 -9.74 6.38
CA LYS A 160 -5.64 -10.65 5.58
C LYS A 160 -6.33 -9.94 4.40
N LYS A 161 -6.61 -8.63 4.52
CA LYS A 161 -7.05 -7.78 3.40
C LYS A 161 -5.98 -7.71 2.31
N LEU A 162 -4.73 -7.47 2.68
CA LEU A 162 -3.60 -7.38 1.75
C LEU A 162 -3.27 -8.72 1.09
N GLU A 163 -3.44 -9.83 1.82
CA GLU A 163 -3.31 -11.20 1.30
C GLU A 163 -4.51 -11.64 0.45
N THR A 164 -5.54 -10.79 0.31
CA THR A 164 -6.82 -11.10 -0.35
C THR A 164 -7.58 -12.28 0.27
N ASP A 165 -7.27 -12.65 1.51
CA ASP A 165 -8.05 -13.58 2.31
C ASP A 165 -9.23 -12.84 2.96
N TRP A 166 -10.24 -12.57 2.14
CA TRP A 166 -11.41 -11.79 2.53
C TRP A 166 -12.21 -12.44 3.67
N ALA A 167 -12.18 -13.77 3.78
CA ALA A 167 -12.89 -14.50 4.82
C ALA A 167 -12.20 -14.31 6.18
N ALA A 168 -10.88 -14.49 6.25
CA ALA A 168 -10.12 -14.24 7.47
C ALA A 168 -10.12 -12.74 7.84
N SER A 169 -10.04 -11.85 6.85
CA SER A 169 -10.15 -10.41 7.04
C SER A 169 -11.48 -10.02 7.69
N ALA A 170 -12.60 -10.53 7.17
CA ALA A 170 -13.92 -10.31 7.75
C ALA A 170 -14.01 -10.81 9.21
N ALA A 171 -13.53 -12.03 9.48
CA ALA A 171 -13.59 -12.61 10.83
C ALA A 171 -12.80 -11.81 11.88
N ALA A 172 -11.65 -11.24 11.48
CA ALA A 172 -10.83 -10.40 12.33
C ALA A 172 -11.55 -9.06 12.64
N PHE A 173 -12.11 -8.38 11.63
CA PHE A 173 -12.86 -7.14 11.85
C PHE A 173 -14.17 -7.34 12.62
N GLU A 174 -14.89 -8.45 12.38
CA GLU A 174 -16.05 -8.85 13.18
C GLU A 174 -15.67 -9.03 14.66
N THR A 175 -14.46 -9.56 14.93
CA THR A 175 -13.95 -9.69 16.29
C THR A 175 -13.75 -8.33 16.95
N VAL A 176 -13.18 -7.36 16.22
CA VAL A 176 -13.01 -5.98 16.74
C VAL A 176 -14.36 -5.33 17.03
N LEU A 177 -15.33 -5.46 16.11
CA LEU A 177 -16.66 -4.87 16.24
C LEU A 177 -17.48 -5.45 17.41
N ARG A 178 -17.18 -6.65 17.91
CA ARG A 178 -17.80 -7.17 19.14
C ARG A 178 -17.48 -6.33 20.37
N PHE A 179 -16.32 -5.66 20.38
CA PHE A 179 -15.86 -4.83 21.50
C PHE A 179 -15.95 -3.33 21.21
N ARG A 180 -15.81 -2.94 19.93
CA ARG A 180 -15.93 -1.56 19.47
C ARG A 180 -17.01 -1.47 18.36
N PRO A 181 -18.30 -1.50 18.72
CA PRO A 181 -19.39 -1.59 17.75
C PRO A 181 -19.54 -0.40 16.80
N ASP A 182 -18.89 0.72 17.12
CA ASP A 182 -18.98 1.98 16.36
C ASP A 182 -17.65 2.32 15.66
N ASP A 183 -16.71 1.37 15.57
CA ASP A 183 -15.43 1.58 14.89
C ASP A 183 -15.64 1.71 13.37
N GLN A 184 -15.56 2.95 12.88
CA GLN A 184 -15.79 3.27 11.47
C GLN A 184 -14.76 2.61 10.55
N ALA A 185 -13.50 2.51 10.97
CA ALA A 185 -12.46 1.89 10.16
C ALA A 185 -12.70 0.38 10.02
N CYS A 186 -13.19 -0.29 11.06
CA CYS A 186 -13.64 -1.68 10.97
C CYS A 186 -14.84 -1.84 10.04
N HIS A 187 -15.86 -1.00 10.16
CA HIS A 187 -17.01 -1.06 9.25
C HIS A 187 -16.62 -0.84 7.80
N TRP A 188 -15.71 0.10 7.53
CA TRP A 188 -15.18 0.32 6.19
C TRP A 188 -14.51 -0.93 5.62
N ASN A 189 -13.53 -1.48 6.35
CA ASN A 189 -12.80 -2.66 5.87
C ASN A 189 -13.68 -3.92 5.80
N LEU A 190 -14.64 -4.08 6.71
CA LEU A 190 -15.62 -5.18 6.66
C LEU A 190 -16.58 -5.03 5.47
N GLY A 191 -16.95 -3.81 5.10
CA GLY A 191 -17.69 -3.50 3.88
C GLY A 191 -16.94 -3.94 2.62
N ILE A 192 -15.62 -3.68 2.55
CA ILE A 192 -14.74 -4.16 1.46
C ILE A 192 -14.74 -5.70 1.44
N ALA A 193 -14.45 -6.34 2.58
CA ALA A 193 -14.33 -7.79 2.68
C ALA A 193 -15.63 -8.50 2.28
N TYR A 194 -16.79 -8.04 2.77
CA TYR A 194 -18.08 -8.59 2.35
C TYR A 194 -18.41 -8.33 0.88
N THR A 195 -17.98 -7.19 0.31
CA THR A 195 -18.14 -6.94 -1.12
C THR A 195 -17.32 -7.94 -1.95
N ALA A 196 -16.08 -8.21 -1.54
CA ALA A 196 -15.22 -9.19 -2.19
C ALA A 196 -15.76 -10.63 -2.07
N LEU A 197 -16.40 -10.96 -0.96
CA LEU A 197 -17.07 -12.25 -0.73
C LEU A 197 -18.44 -12.37 -1.43
N GLY A 198 -18.92 -11.33 -2.13
CA GLY A 198 -20.26 -11.31 -2.73
C GLY A 198 -21.41 -11.23 -1.72
N ARG A 199 -21.12 -10.98 -0.44
CA ARG A 199 -22.10 -10.82 0.65
C ARG A 199 -22.67 -9.39 0.64
N PHE A 200 -23.35 -9.03 -0.45
CA PHE A 200 -23.77 -7.64 -0.70
C PHE A 200 -24.72 -7.08 0.35
N SER A 201 -25.65 -7.89 0.88
CA SER A 201 -26.54 -7.45 1.96
C SER A 201 -25.78 -7.10 3.24
N ASP A 202 -24.76 -7.87 3.59
CA ASP A 202 -23.93 -7.59 4.76
C ASP A 202 -23.02 -6.38 4.52
N ALA A 203 -22.41 -6.27 3.33
CA ALA A 203 -21.61 -5.11 2.94
C ALA A 203 -22.42 -3.81 3.02
N ARG A 204 -23.67 -3.83 2.55
CA ARG A 204 -24.60 -2.69 2.63
C ARG A 204 -24.76 -2.21 4.08
N LEU A 205 -24.97 -3.12 5.03
CA LEU A 205 -25.12 -2.77 6.43
C LEU A 205 -23.85 -2.08 6.96
N GLN A 206 -22.66 -2.52 6.53
CA GLN A 206 -21.41 -1.87 6.95
C GLN A 206 -21.23 -0.49 6.31
N TRP A 207 -21.62 -0.32 5.05
CA TRP A 207 -21.60 0.99 4.37
C TRP A 207 -22.53 2.00 5.05
N GLN A 208 -23.71 1.56 5.49
CA GLN A 208 -24.62 2.41 6.25
C GLN A 208 -24.03 2.84 7.59
N LYS A 209 -23.23 1.99 8.25
CA LYS A 209 -22.54 2.33 9.51
C LYS A 209 -21.48 3.42 9.36
N VAL A 210 -20.94 3.60 8.16
CA VAL A 210 -20.00 4.70 7.82
C VAL A 210 -20.69 5.86 7.09
N GLY A 211 -22.04 5.90 7.10
CA GLY A 211 -22.82 7.02 6.54
C GLY A 211 -22.98 6.99 5.01
N ILE A 212 -22.68 5.87 4.35
CA ILE A 212 -22.90 5.71 2.92
C ILE A 212 -24.27 5.05 2.71
N ASP A 213 -25.17 5.78 2.05
CA ASP A 213 -26.49 5.26 1.69
C ASP A 213 -26.38 4.38 0.44
N ILE A 214 -26.73 3.11 0.61
CA ILE A 214 -26.74 2.10 -0.44
C ILE A 214 -28.18 1.59 -0.55
N PRO A 215 -28.80 1.65 -1.74
CA PRO A 215 -30.19 1.24 -1.92
C PRO A 215 -30.48 -0.17 -1.38
N GLU A 216 -31.66 -0.34 -0.79
CA GLU A 216 -32.13 -1.66 -0.37
C GLU A 216 -32.44 -2.50 -1.61
N THR A 217 -31.70 -3.60 -1.76
CA THR A 217 -31.81 -4.57 -2.85
C THR A 217 -31.43 -5.95 -2.32
N ASP A 218 -32.04 -7.00 -2.90
CA ASP A 218 -31.80 -8.40 -2.54
C ASP A 218 -30.51 -8.97 -3.16
N GLY A 219 -29.81 -8.17 -3.98
CA GLY A 219 -28.66 -8.63 -4.76
C GLY A 219 -27.53 -7.62 -4.85
N ASP A 220 -26.79 -7.72 -5.94
CA ASP A 220 -25.72 -6.78 -6.27
C ASP A 220 -26.29 -5.36 -6.43
N TYR A 221 -25.73 -4.40 -5.70
CA TYR A 221 -26.09 -2.97 -5.73
C TYR A 221 -25.17 -2.13 -6.64
N ALA A 222 -24.34 -2.77 -7.48
CA ALA A 222 -23.49 -2.09 -8.45
C ALA A 222 -24.32 -1.21 -9.39
N SER A 223 -23.92 0.05 -9.53
CA SER A 223 -24.51 1.00 -10.47
C SER A 223 -23.41 1.85 -11.09
N GLU A 224 -23.43 2.04 -12.42
CA GLU A 224 -22.41 2.86 -13.07
C GLU A 224 -22.50 4.32 -12.62
N GLY A 225 -21.49 4.74 -11.86
CA GLY A 225 -21.37 6.09 -11.31
C GLY A 225 -20.32 6.95 -12.01
N GLU A 226 -19.64 7.75 -11.21
CA GLU A 226 -18.59 8.67 -11.66
C GLU A 226 -17.41 7.96 -12.32
N LEU A 227 -16.74 8.68 -13.21
CA LEU A 227 -15.48 8.26 -13.81
C LEU A 227 -14.34 8.65 -12.87
N VAL A 228 -13.57 7.68 -12.40
CA VAL A 228 -12.48 7.86 -11.43
C VAL A 228 -11.18 7.23 -11.95
N PRO A 229 -10.02 7.84 -11.68
CA PRO A 229 -8.75 7.21 -11.94
C PRO A 229 -8.44 6.18 -10.85
N ILE A 230 -8.01 4.99 -11.25
CA ILE A 230 -7.57 3.94 -10.34
C ILE A 230 -6.13 3.53 -10.64
N ARG A 231 -5.38 3.23 -9.60
CA ARG A 231 -4.02 2.73 -9.69
C ARG A 231 -4.04 1.20 -9.68
N LEU A 232 -3.65 0.61 -10.81
CA LEU A 232 -3.39 -0.82 -10.97
C LEU A 232 -1.89 -1.06 -10.79
N ARG A 233 -1.51 -1.98 -9.89
CA ARG A 233 -0.10 -2.32 -9.64
C ARG A 233 0.29 -3.58 -10.41
N SER A 234 1.46 -3.54 -11.04
CA SER A 234 2.02 -4.72 -11.71
C SER A 234 2.76 -5.62 -10.73
N GLN A 235 2.61 -6.93 -10.91
CA GLN A 235 3.40 -7.93 -10.17
C GLN A 235 4.90 -7.82 -10.47
N ARG A 236 5.27 -7.24 -11.63
CA ARG A 236 6.67 -7.01 -12.03
C ARG A 236 7.24 -5.70 -11.53
N GLY A 237 6.47 -4.94 -10.75
CA GLY A 237 6.82 -3.61 -10.28
C GLY A 237 6.30 -2.50 -11.20
N GLY A 238 5.98 -1.35 -10.61
CA GLY A 238 5.33 -0.23 -11.28
C GLY A 238 3.82 -0.22 -11.10
N ALA A 239 3.21 0.88 -11.53
CA ALA A 239 1.76 1.06 -11.47
C ALA A 239 1.28 1.93 -12.63
N GLU A 240 0.08 1.64 -13.10
CA GLU A 240 -0.61 2.45 -14.10
C GLU A 240 -1.86 3.08 -13.51
N VAL A 241 -2.15 4.31 -13.91
CA VAL A 241 -3.39 4.99 -13.54
C VAL A 241 -4.37 4.89 -14.70
N ILE A 242 -5.46 4.18 -14.48
CA ILE A 242 -6.43 3.80 -15.50
C ILE A 242 -7.80 4.37 -15.13
N TRP A 243 -8.52 4.89 -16.12
CA TRP A 243 -9.88 5.38 -15.92
C TRP A 243 -10.88 4.24 -15.76
N ALA A 244 -11.72 4.34 -14.74
CA ALA A 244 -12.75 3.35 -14.42
C ALA A 244 -14.05 4.03 -13.98
N ARG A 245 -15.19 3.35 -14.12
CA ARG A 245 -16.48 3.79 -13.58
C ARG A 245 -16.66 3.20 -12.18
N ARG A 246 -16.92 4.04 -11.18
CA ARG A 246 -17.26 3.57 -9.83
C ARG A 246 -18.60 2.83 -9.88
N LEU A 247 -18.61 1.60 -9.37
CA LEU A 247 -19.81 0.77 -9.29
C LEU A 247 -20.46 0.84 -7.90
N CYS A 248 -19.63 0.93 -6.88
CA CYS A 248 -20.01 1.11 -5.48
C CYS A 248 -18.80 1.61 -4.66
N PRO A 249 -18.88 1.75 -3.31
CA PRO A 249 -17.76 2.25 -2.51
C PRO A 249 -16.44 1.48 -2.71
N ALA A 250 -16.54 0.15 -2.89
CA ALA A 250 -15.39 -0.75 -2.99
C ALA A 250 -15.21 -1.39 -4.37
N ARG A 251 -15.96 -0.99 -5.42
CA ARG A 251 -15.82 -1.57 -6.77
C ARG A 251 -15.80 -0.54 -7.87
N VAL A 252 -15.04 -0.85 -8.92
CA VAL A 252 -14.93 -0.07 -10.15
C VAL A 252 -14.93 -1.00 -11.35
N ARG A 253 -15.30 -0.47 -12.53
CA ARG A 253 -15.19 -1.16 -13.82
C ARG A 253 -14.26 -0.39 -14.75
N LEU A 254 -13.22 -1.03 -15.26
CA LEU A 254 -12.26 -0.40 -16.16
C LEU A 254 -12.93 0.11 -17.44
N LYS A 255 -12.59 1.34 -17.83
CA LYS A 255 -12.96 1.94 -19.12
C LYS A 255 -11.74 2.34 -19.95
N GLY A 256 -10.56 2.44 -19.32
CA GLY A 256 -9.27 2.46 -20.02
C GLY A 256 -8.70 1.04 -20.19
N ILE A 257 -7.77 0.89 -21.13
CA ILE A 257 -7.02 -0.35 -21.32
C ILE A 257 -5.58 -0.11 -20.85
N PRO A 258 -5.08 -0.87 -19.85
CA PRO A 258 -3.70 -0.79 -19.40
C PRO A 258 -2.71 -1.08 -20.52
N LEU A 259 -1.49 -0.55 -20.41
CA LEU A 259 -0.41 -0.94 -21.31
C LEU A 259 0.15 -2.31 -20.94
N ASP A 260 0.35 -2.57 -19.65
CA ASP A 260 0.67 -3.90 -19.12
C ASP A 260 -0.60 -4.76 -19.12
N LEU A 261 -0.73 -5.62 -20.13
CA LEU A 261 -1.93 -6.45 -20.27
C LEU A 261 -2.08 -7.52 -19.17
N GLU A 262 -1.05 -7.70 -18.33
CA GLU A 262 -1.10 -8.61 -17.18
C GLU A 262 -1.85 -8.02 -15.97
N ILE A 263 -2.05 -6.69 -15.92
CA ILE A 263 -2.65 -6.01 -14.76
C ILE A 263 -4.14 -5.70 -14.91
N GLY A 264 -4.72 -5.91 -16.10
CA GLY A 264 -6.15 -5.79 -16.35
C GLY A 264 -6.51 -5.52 -17.81
N SER A 265 -7.81 -5.60 -18.11
CA SER A 265 -8.43 -5.39 -19.41
C SER A 265 -9.67 -4.50 -19.34
N TYR A 266 -10.14 -4.02 -20.49
CA TYR A 266 -11.36 -3.23 -20.58
C TYR A 266 -12.55 -3.99 -19.96
N ASN A 267 -13.40 -3.27 -19.22
CA ASN A 267 -14.55 -3.79 -18.49
C ASN A 267 -14.26 -4.79 -17.36
N ASP A 268 -13.00 -5.06 -17.03
CA ASP A 268 -12.68 -5.77 -15.80
C ASP A 268 -13.23 -5.00 -14.58
N GLU A 269 -13.78 -5.75 -13.63
CA GLU A 269 -14.24 -5.19 -12.36
C GLU A 269 -13.20 -5.44 -11.29
N PHE A 270 -12.74 -4.37 -10.66
CA PHE A 270 -11.76 -4.40 -9.59
C PHE A 270 -12.38 -4.03 -8.26
N LEU A 271 -11.93 -4.68 -7.20
CA LEU A 271 -12.07 -4.23 -5.84
C LEU A 271 -11.10 -3.07 -5.60
N ILE A 272 -11.55 -2.03 -4.89
CA ILE A 272 -10.73 -0.88 -4.51
C ILE A 272 -10.86 -0.63 -3.00
N ASP A 273 -9.84 0.02 -2.40
CA ASP A 273 -9.90 0.41 -0.99
C ASP A 273 -10.89 1.55 -0.74
N GLY A 274 -11.32 2.23 -1.80
CA GLY A 274 -12.30 3.33 -1.76
C GLY A 274 -11.77 4.63 -1.12
N ILE A 275 -10.62 4.58 -0.44
CA ILE A 275 -9.89 5.72 0.10
C ILE A 275 -8.95 6.28 -0.98
N ALA A 276 -8.95 7.60 -1.12
CA ALA A 276 -8.08 8.32 -2.05
C ALA A 276 -6.60 8.19 -1.64
N ASP A 277 -5.73 7.93 -2.61
CA ASP A 277 -4.29 7.88 -2.46
C ASP A 277 -3.61 8.58 -3.64
N GLY A 278 -3.40 9.88 -3.48
CA GLY A 278 -2.87 10.76 -4.52
C GLY A 278 -3.96 11.38 -5.41
N GLU A 279 -3.52 12.30 -6.26
CA GLU A 279 -4.38 13.14 -7.09
C GLU A 279 -3.82 13.23 -8.51
N THR A 280 -4.69 13.46 -9.48
CA THR A 280 -4.33 13.84 -10.84
C THR A 280 -5.28 14.91 -11.35
N THR A 281 -4.99 15.51 -12.51
CA THR A 281 -5.84 16.56 -13.09
C THR A 281 -6.59 16.02 -14.31
N TYR A 282 -7.91 16.19 -14.33
CA TYR A 282 -8.75 15.82 -15.46
C TYR A 282 -9.69 16.97 -15.80
N GLN A 283 -9.65 17.42 -17.06
CA GLN A 283 -10.42 18.56 -17.55
C GLN A 283 -10.20 19.87 -16.74
N GLY A 284 -9.04 20.00 -16.10
CA GLY A 284 -8.69 21.17 -15.29
C GLY A 284 -9.14 21.09 -13.82
N GLU A 285 -9.78 19.98 -13.42
CA GLU A 285 -10.17 19.70 -12.04
C GLU A 285 -9.25 18.64 -11.43
N ASP A 286 -8.95 18.77 -10.14
CA ASP A 286 -8.21 17.76 -9.40
C ASP A 286 -9.15 16.60 -9.05
N VAL A 287 -8.70 15.39 -9.33
CA VAL A 287 -9.44 14.14 -9.12
C VAL A 287 -8.59 13.16 -8.32
N SER A 288 -9.22 12.53 -7.33
CA SER A 288 -8.56 11.55 -6.46
C SER A 288 -8.28 10.23 -7.17
N ILE A 289 -7.11 9.66 -6.94
CA ILE A 289 -6.72 8.33 -7.41
C ILE A 289 -7.04 7.29 -6.34
N PHE A 290 -7.57 6.13 -6.73
CA PHE A 290 -7.87 5.04 -5.80
C PHE A 290 -7.03 3.80 -6.10
N ASN A 291 -6.54 3.10 -5.07
CA ASN A 291 -5.78 1.85 -5.26
C ASN A 291 -6.71 0.67 -5.52
N SER A 292 -6.36 -0.16 -6.52
CA SER A 292 -6.95 -1.49 -6.69
C SER A 292 -6.42 -2.47 -5.65
N LEU A 293 -7.29 -3.34 -5.17
CA LEU A 293 -6.97 -4.42 -4.24
C LEU A 293 -6.91 -5.78 -4.95
N ALA A 294 -7.89 -6.09 -5.79
CA ALA A 294 -7.97 -7.37 -6.50
C ALA A 294 -8.89 -7.28 -7.73
N LEU A 295 -8.63 -8.13 -8.73
CA LEU A 295 -9.58 -8.39 -9.82
C LEU A 295 -10.74 -9.24 -9.26
N LEU A 296 -11.98 -8.77 -9.44
CA LEU A 296 -13.19 -9.49 -9.02
C LEU A 296 -13.85 -10.25 -10.16
N LYS A 297 -13.85 -9.64 -11.36
CA LYS A 297 -14.51 -10.20 -12.53
C LYS A 297 -13.83 -9.74 -13.80
N GLU A 298 -13.50 -10.68 -14.66
CA GLU A 298 -12.99 -10.41 -16.00
C GLU A 298 -14.08 -9.81 -16.90
N GLY A 299 -13.71 -8.81 -17.68
CA GLY A 299 -14.57 -8.12 -18.65
C GLY A 299 -14.85 -8.94 -19.91
N GLY A 300 -14.17 -10.08 -20.08
CA GLY A 300 -14.36 -11.01 -21.20
C GLY A 300 -13.79 -10.52 -22.55
N LEU A 301 -12.99 -9.45 -22.54
CA LEU A 301 -12.26 -8.97 -23.71
C LEU A 301 -10.77 -9.21 -23.53
N VAL A 302 -10.12 -9.71 -24.58
CA VAL A 302 -8.68 -9.90 -24.63
C VAL A 302 -8.06 -8.68 -25.32
N PRO A 303 -7.20 -7.91 -24.61
CA PRO A 303 -6.50 -6.79 -25.23
C PRO A 303 -5.34 -7.30 -26.09
N PHE A 304 -5.05 -6.59 -27.19
CA PHE A 304 -3.86 -6.83 -28.01
C PHE A 304 -3.31 -5.51 -28.54
N GLY A 305 -1.98 -5.45 -28.71
CA GLY A 305 -1.29 -4.31 -29.30
C GLY A 305 -1.20 -4.46 -30.81
N CYS A 306 -1.56 -3.41 -31.56
CA CYS A 306 -1.40 -3.37 -33.02
C CYS A 306 -0.56 -2.17 -33.48
N VAL A 307 0.23 -2.35 -34.53
CA VAL A 307 0.92 -1.27 -35.26
C VAL A 307 0.74 -1.38 -36.76
N PRO A 308 0.72 -0.24 -37.49
CA PRO A 308 0.77 -0.26 -38.95
C PRO A 308 2.10 -0.84 -39.45
N LYS A 309 2.06 -1.73 -40.45
CA LYS A 309 3.24 -2.46 -40.98
C LYS A 309 4.22 -1.56 -41.73
N ASP A 310 3.71 -0.48 -42.32
CA ASP A 310 4.51 0.55 -42.97
C ASP A 310 4.15 1.88 -42.30
N GLY A 311 5.14 2.58 -41.74
CA GLY A 311 4.95 3.81 -40.93
C GLY A 311 4.39 5.01 -41.71
N SER A 312 3.68 4.76 -42.80
CA SER A 312 3.27 5.67 -43.87
C SER A 312 1.76 5.97 -43.90
N LYS A 313 0.92 5.28 -43.10
CA LYS A 313 -0.52 5.59 -42.99
C LYS A 313 -0.93 6.16 -41.63
N PRO A 314 -1.89 7.11 -41.57
CA PRO A 314 -2.18 7.88 -40.38
C PRO A 314 -2.93 7.02 -39.35
N LEU A 315 -2.40 6.93 -38.13
CA LEU A 315 -3.08 6.24 -37.03
C LEU A 315 -4.47 6.85 -36.73
N GLU A 316 -4.69 8.08 -37.17
CA GLU A 316 -5.97 8.78 -37.15
C GLU A 316 -7.08 8.00 -37.88
N GLU A 317 -6.76 7.29 -38.97
CA GLU A 317 -7.73 6.46 -39.70
C GLU A 317 -8.15 5.24 -38.86
N LEU A 318 -7.18 4.57 -38.21
CA LEU A 318 -7.48 3.46 -37.31
C LEU A 318 -8.35 3.92 -36.13
N LEU A 319 -7.97 5.04 -35.49
CA LEU A 319 -8.77 5.61 -34.41
C LEU A 319 -10.18 5.95 -34.90
N HIS A 320 -10.33 6.49 -36.12
CA HIS A 320 -11.64 6.76 -36.69
C HIS A 320 -12.50 5.49 -36.83
N VAL A 321 -11.93 4.39 -37.34
CA VAL A 321 -12.62 3.10 -37.49
C VAL A 321 -12.98 2.51 -36.13
N LEU A 322 -12.04 2.46 -35.18
CA LEU A 322 -12.27 1.92 -33.84
C LEU A 322 -13.38 2.71 -33.12
N ASN A 323 -13.38 4.04 -33.27
CA ASN A 323 -14.45 4.88 -32.74
C ASN A 323 -15.80 4.64 -33.44
N ALA A 324 -15.82 4.49 -34.77
CA ALA A 324 -17.04 4.24 -35.53
C ALA A 324 -17.69 2.89 -35.18
N GLU A 325 -16.87 1.88 -34.91
CA GLU A 325 -17.29 0.53 -34.53
C GLU A 325 -17.49 0.36 -33.02
N VAL A 326 -17.27 1.44 -32.24
CA VAL A 326 -17.38 1.45 -30.77
C VAL A 326 -16.48 0.37 -30.13
N ILE A 327 -15.31 0.15 -30.73
CA ILE A 327 -14.33 -0.82 -30.24
C ILE A 327 -13.49 -0.13 -29.16
N PRO A 328 -13.42 -0.68 -27.93
CA PRO A 328 -12.57 -0.13 -26.89
C PRO A 328 -11.09 -0.14 -27.28
N HIS A 329 -10.43 1.01 -27.14
CA HIS A 329 -9.02 1.18 -27.48
C HIS A 329 -8.34 2.25 -26.62
N ALA A 330 -7.01 2.19 -26.52
CA ALA A 330 -6.18 3.17 -25.83
C ALA A 330 -4.99 3.61 -26.72
N ASP A 331 -4.81 4.92 -26.91
CA ASP A 331 -3.67 5.52 -27.61
C ASP A 331 -2.61 6.01 -26.62
N TRP A 332 -1.60 5.17 -26.37
CA TRP A 332 -0.54 5.44 -25.39
C TRP A 332 0.62 6.30 -25.92
N ARG A 333 0.64 6.65 -27.22
CA ARG A 333 1.72 7.45 -27.82
C ARG A 333 1.84 8.83 -27.19
N ARG A 334 0.70 9.46 -26.90
CA ARG A 334 0.63 10.79 -26.29
C ARG A 334 1.22 10.80 -24.88
N LEU A 335 1.02 9.71 -24.14
CA LEU A 335 1.54 9.54 -22.79
C LEU A 335 3.03 9.20 -22.78
N MET A 336 3.51 8.40 -23.73
CA MET A 336 4.91 7.95 -23.76
C MET A 336 5.86 8.82 -24.59
N GLN A 337 5.35 9.78 -25.37
CA GLN A 337 6.14 10.59 -26.31
C GLN A 337 6.96 9.74 -27.32
N VAL A 338 6.54 8.50 -27.57
CA VAL A 338 7.19 7.57 -28.50
C VAL A 338 6.46 7.60 -29.84
N ILE A 339 7.22 7.69 -30.94
CA ILE A 339 6.69 7.81 -32.31
C ILE A 339 6.19 6.45 -32.86
N ALA A 340 6.57 5.33 -32.23
CA ALA A 340 6.49 3.99 -32.84
C ALA A 340 5.80 2.86 -32.03
N TYR A 341 5.13 3.11 -30.89
CA TYR A 341 4.55 2.03 -30.03
C TYR A 341 3.23 2.47 -29.32
N PRO A 342 2.32 1.53 -28.93
CA PRO A 342 1.23 1.01 -29.76
C PRO A 342 -0.16 1.46 -29.31
N VAL A 343 -1.13 1.40 -30.22
CA VAL A 343 -2.55 1.42 -29.84
C VAL A 343 -2.91 0.03 -29.32
N VAL A 344 -3.57 -0.03 -28.17
CA VAL A 344 -4.09 -1.26 -27.58
C VAL A 344 -5.59 -1.33 -27.81
N VAL A 345 -6.07 -2.47 -28.31
CA VAL A 345 -7.49 -2.71 -28.65
C VAL A 345 -7.99 -3.91 -27.84
N ALA A 346 -9.21 -3.85 -27.31
CA ALA A 346 -9.83 -4.96 -26.58
C ALA A 346 -10.98 -5.59 -27.39
N LEU A 347 -10.90 -6.90 -27.67
CA LEU A 347 -11.90 -7.64 -28.45
C LEU A 347 -12.34 -8.95 -27.78
N PRO A 348 -13.53 -9.49 -28.14
CA PRO A 348 -13.94 -10.84 -27.79
C PRO A 348 -12.98 -11.90 -28.38
N GLU A 349 -12.82 -13.02 -27.68
CA GLU A 349 -11.75 -14.00 -27.90
C GLU A 349 -11.71 -14.66 -29.30
N ALA A 350 -12.86 -14.98 -29.93
CA ALA A 350 -12.89 -15.79 -31.17
C ALA A 350 -13.54 -15.11 -32.39
N GLU A 351 -14.77 -14.59 -32.26
CA GLU A 351 -15.53 -14.05 -33.40
C GLU A 351 -15.20 -12.59 -33.71
N GLY A 352 -14.84 -11.79 -32.70
CA GLY A 352 -14.53 -10.36 -32.87
C GLY A 352 -13.18 -10.11 -33.55
N ARG A 353 -12.20 -11.00 -33.32
CA ARG A 353 -10.85 -10.89 -33.89
C ARG A 353 -10.88 -10.95 -35.41
N HIS A 354 -11.41 -12.03 -35.98
CA HIS A 354 -11.47 -12.20 -37.43
C HIS A 354 -12.29 -11.10 -38.11
N ALA A 355 -13.44 -10.71 -37.54
CA ALA A 355 -14.26 -9.65 -38.10
C ALA A 355 -13.56 -8.28 -38.09
N LEU A 356 -12.77 -7.95 -37.05
CA LEU A 356 -11.95 -6.74 -37.06
C LEU A 356 -10.81 -6.87 -38.08
N PHE A 357 -10.10 -8.01 -38.12
CA PHE A 357 -8.98 -8.19 -39.05
C PHE A 357 -9.43 -8.13 -40.51
N ASP A 358 -10.54 -8.79 -40.88
CA ASP A 358 -11.14 -8.68 -42.21
C ASP A 358 -11.52 -7.23 -42.54
N LYS A 359 -12.01 -6.47 -41.54
CA LYS A 359 -12.31 -5.04 -41.65
C LYS A 359 -11.07 -4.15 -41.64
N LEU A 360 -9.93 -4.57 -41.11
CA LEU A 360 -8.67 -3.82 -41.08
C LEU A 360 -7.81 -4.09 -42.30
N ASP A 361 -7.91 -5.28 -42.88
CA ASP A 361 -7.22 -5.71 -44.11
C ASP A 361 -7.62 -4.84 -45.32
N GLN A 362 -8.86 -4.34 -45.35
CA GLN A 362 -9.30 -3.33 -46.34
C GLN A 362 -8.62 -1.96 -46.18
N TYR A 363 -7.96 -1.70 -45.04
CA TYR A 363 -7.29 -0.43 -44.74
C TYR A 363 -5.75 -0.52 -44.74
N GLY A 364 -5.15 -1.70 -44.81
CA GLY A 364 -3.71 -1.89 -45.01
C GLY A 364 -3.15 -3.13 -44.33
N ASP A 365 -1.82 -3.29 -44.41
CA ASP A 365 -1.13 -4.36 -43.70
C ASP A 365 -0.83 -3.94 -42.24
N TRP A 366 -1.14 -4.81 -41.26
CA TRP A 366 -0.97 -4.55 -39.83
C TRP A 366 -0.10 -5.62 -39.15
N ILE A 367 0.66 -5.24 -38.11
CA ILE A 367 1.43 -6.16 -37.28
C ILE A 367 0.82 -6.18 -35.86
N ILE A 368 0.47 -7.37 -35.39
CA ILE A 368 0.09 -7.62 -34.01
C ILE A 368 1.39 -7.79 -33.21
N LEU A 369 1.60 -6.94 -32.20
CA LEU A 369 2.87 -6.87 -31.48
C LEU A 369 2.93 -7.77 -30.25
N LYS A 370 1.79 -8.08 -29.63
CA LYS A 370 1.73 -8.91 -28.44
C LYS A 370 0.34 -9.51 -28.28
N GLU A 371 0.29 -10.83 -28.16
CA GLU A 371 -0.84 -11.56 -27.60
C GLU A 371 -0.60 -11.67 -26.08
N GLY A 372 -1.65 -11.48 -25.29
CA GLY A 372 -1.61 -11.68 -23.83
C GLY A 372 -1.17 -13.09 -23.46
#